data_AF-A0A6N7M635-F1
#
_entry.id   AF-A0A6N7M635-F1
#
_cell.length_a   1.000
_cell.length_b   1.000
_cell.length_c   1.000
_cell.angle_alpha   90.00
_cell.angle_beta   90.00
_cell.angle_gamma   90.00
#
_symmetry.space_group_name_H-M   'P 1'
#
loop_
_entity.id
_entity.type
_entity.pdbx_description
1 polymer ?
#
loop_
_entity_poly.entity_id
_entity_poly.type
_entity_poly.pdbx_seq_one_letter_code
_entity_poly.pdbx_strand_id
1 'polypeptide(L)'
;MENILWLNVAENRRLENYTGFLDCLKEWNLESLEIRVPLGRRIEDDYIQNVIDSSAAFILQSRDLIDVKVIRKIIKDKIKSGIPLLVFCSNPSLNDFLLDYDLAVTKYYLYQPSSPLGYDRLVQLLPKEQPFCDVELLKGINSIVVQQPSSIWYGRESSPLLVGNKSVQVVDNMDLLVEWGARKLCCAAKWQGNENSAVWLFAGGFFHDPYTGPFGQHFPGIESNRTLAKNLVSKILRSTRKTFTLPMFTSLIEKIEVKLHDLVMHLLKTKYGKNWWINGVHARIRKKCEDRYKEEKCVRPKESYLDIVDYKEIIKKNWQIFSSVFESMFNTKGKARSLRWIVSFNNTRKVVAHSIKYRSKPPEPQEQQDLFRYDAVLKKICDELKIGGFPDI
;
A
#
# COMPACT_ATOMS: atom_id res chain seq x y z
N MET A 1 -0.09 -11.72 -0.06
CA MET A 1 -1.34 -11.05 -0.46
C MET A 1 -1.23 -9.63 0.05
N GLU A 2 -1.59 -8.67 -0.79
CA GLU A 2 -1.69 -7.27 -0.36
C GLU A 2 -3.03 -7.11 0.35
N ASN A 3 -3.06 -6.40 1.48
CA ASN A 3 -4.29 -6.18 2.24
C ASN A 3 -4.83 -4.78 1.94
N ILE A 4 -6.13 -4.64 1.73
CA ILE A 4 -6.81 -3.35 1.80
C ILE A 4 -7.51 -3.27 3.14
N LEU A 5 -7.25 -2.19 3.87
CA LEU A 5 -7.84 -1.99 5.17
C LEU A 5 -9.10 -1.17 5.06
N TRP A 6 -10.22 -1.80 5.38
CA TRP A 6 -11.50 -1.13 5.51
C TRP A 6 -11.68 -0.64 6.94
N LEU A 7 -11.65 0.69 7.08
CA LEU A 7 -11.79 1.40 8.33
C LEU A 7 -13.27 1.78 8.51
N ASN A 8 -13.96 1.02 9.36
CA ASN A 8 -15.37 1.24 9.67
C ASN A 8 -15.68 0.91 11.15
N VAL A 9 -16.47 1.75 11.82
CA VAL A 9 -16.81 1.60 13.25
C VAL A 9 -18.30 1.49 13.52
N ALA A 10 -19.15 1.74 12.54
CA ALA A 10 -20.58 1.79 12.81
C ALA A 10 -21.24 0.41 12.71
N GLU A 11 -21.94 0.00 13.78
CA GLU A 11 -22.85 -1.17 13.81
C GLU A 11 -23.90 -1.17 12.68
N ASN A 12 -24.17 0.01 12.09
CA ASN A 12 -25.26 0.24 11.14
C ASN A 12 -24.83 0.35 9.67
N ARG A 13 -23.53 0.42 9.35
CA ARG A 13 -23.05 0.38 7.96
C ARG A 13 -22.17 -0.83 7.80
N ARG A 14 -22.78 -1.95 7.45
CA ARG A 14 -22.09 -3.22 7.47
C ARG A 14 -21.34 -3.42 6.16
N LEU A 15 -20.13 -3.97 6.23
CA LEU A 15 -19.34 -4.40 5.07
C LEU A 15 -20.15 -5.33 4.14
N GLU A 16 -21.16 -6.00 4.70
CA GLU A 16 -22.22 -6.77 4.02
C GLU A 16 -22.89 -6.04 2.87
N ASN A 17 -22.98 -4.70 2.92
CA ASN A 17 -23.62 -3.90 1.88
C ASN A 17 -22.66 -3.54 0.75
N TYR A 18 -21.47 -4.11 0.70
CA TYR A 18 -20.44 -3.84 -0.30
C TYR A 18 -19.83 -5.13 -0.86
N THR A 19 -20.53 -6.26 -0.78
CA THR A 19 -20.02 -7.56 -1.23
C THR A 19 -19.53 -7.53 -2.68
N GLY A 20 -20.24 -6.87 -3.59
CA GLY A 20 -19.80 -6.73 -4.97
C GLY A 20 -18.49 -5.96 -5.10
N PHE A 21 -18.25 -4.95 -4.25
CA PHE A 21 -16.99 -4.19 -4.25
C PHE A 21 -15.86 -5.04 -3.69
N LEU A 22 -16.12 -5.78 -2.61
CA LEU A 22 -15.16 -6.75 -2.05
C LEU A 22 -14.80 -7.83 -3.06
N ASP A 23 -15.74 -8.31 -3.86
CA ASP A 23 -15.46 -9.27 -4.93
C ASP A 23 -14.55 -8.66 -6.00
N CYS A 24 -14.73 -7.37 -6.32
CA CYS A 24 -13.78 -6.65 -7.17
C CYS A 24 -12.39 -6.58 -6.54
N LEU A 25 -12.23 -6.50 -5.20
CA LEU A 25 -10.92 -6.59 -4.54
C LEU A 25 -10.33 -8.01 -4.70
N LYS A 26 -11.12 -9.05 -4.43
CA LYS A 26 -10.70 -10.46 -4.51
C LYS A 26 -10.22 -10.86 -5.91
N GLU A 27 -10.85 -10.34 -6.96
CA GLU A 27 -10.41 -10.55 -8.35
C GLU A 27 -8.93 -10.13 -8.58
N TRP A 28 -8.40 -9.24 -7.74
CA TRP A 28 -7.00 -8.79 -7.78
C TRP A 28 -6.13 -9.38 -6.67
N ASN A 29 -6.57 -10.45 -5.99
CA ASN A 29 -5.90 -11.08 -4.84
C ASN A 29 -5.68 -10.12 -3.66
N LEU A 30 -6.62 -9.19 -3.46
CA LEU A 30 -6.65 -8.31 -2.30
C LEU A 30 -7.61 -8.87 -1.25
N GLU A 31 -7.15 -8.91 -0.01
CA GLU A 31 -8.00 -9.21 1.14
C GLU A 31 -8.46 -7.91 1.80
N SER A 32 -9.74 -7.83 2.15
CA SER A 32 -10.27 -6.74 2.98
C SER A 32 -10.15 -7.11 4.45
N LEU A 33 -9.43 -6.31 5.22
CA LEU A 33 -9.44 -6.41 6.68
C LEU A 33 -10.40 -5.35 7.23
N GLU A 34 -11.29 -5.75 8.13
CA GLU A 34 -12.20 -4.83 8.82
C GLU A 34 -11.67 -4.59 10.24
N ILE A 35 -11.39 -3.34 10.59
CA ILE A 35 -11.10 -2.97 11.99
C ILE A 35 -12.37 -2.44 12.60
N ARG A 36 -12.94 -3.20 13.55
CA ARG A 36 -14.02 -2.73 14.43
C ARG A 36 -13.42 -2.26 15.75
N VAL A 37 -13.65 -0.99 16.08
CA VAL A 37 -13.28 -0.43 17.39
C VAL A 37 -14.54 -0.39 18.25
N PRO A 38 -14.65 -1.24 19.29
CA PRO A 38 -15.76 -1.16 20.23
C PRO A 38 -15.71 0.19 20.95
N LEU A 39 -16.87 0.86 21.04
CA LEU A 39 -17.01 2.08 21.83
C LEU A 39 -16.47 1.85 23.25
N GLY A 40 -15.53 2.69 23.69
CA GLY A 40 -15.00 2.68 25.05
C GLY A 40 -13.90 1.66 25.36
N ARG A 41 -13.46 0.81 24.41
CA ARG A 41 -12.27 -0.03 24.61
C ARG A 41 -10.99 0.66 24.14
N ARG A 42 -9.92 0.53 24.92
CA ARG A 42 -8.57 0.82 24.42
C ARG A 42 -8.25 -0.18 23.34
N ILE A 43 -7.88 0.36 22.19
CA ILE A 43 -7.27 -0.40 21.12
C ILE A 43 -5.85 -0.74 21.58
N GLU A 44 -5.43 -2.00 21.45
CA GLU A 44 -4.02 -2.34 21.59
C GLU A 44 -3.25 -1.76 20.41
N ASP A 45 -2.42 -0.75 20.69
CA ASP A 45 -1.70 0.04 19.70
C ASP A 45 -0.92 -0.84 18.71
N ASP A 46 -0.30 -1.93 19.20
CA ASP A 46 0.55 -2.82 18.39
C ASP A 46 -0.24 -3.59 17.32
N TYR A 47 -1.46 -4.05 17.60
CA TYR A 47 -2.25 -4.81 16.62
C TYR A 47 -2.69 -3.91 15.46
N ILE A 48 -3.27 -2.75 15.79
CA ILE A 48 -3.72 -1.80 14.76
C ILE A 48 -2.54 -1.26 13.96
N GLN A 49 -1.41 -0.97 14.62
CA GLN A 49 -0.21 -0.53 13.94
C GLN A 49 0.26 -1.58 12.92
N ASN A 50 0.35 -2.86 13.31
CA ASN A 50 0.74 -3.94 12.41
C ASN A 50 -0.22 -4.10 11.22
N VAL A 51 -1.53 -4.03 11.45
CA VAL A 51 -2.53 -4.13 10.37
C VAL A 51 -2.39 -2.96 9.42
N ILE A 52 -2.33 -1.73 9.93
CA ILE A 52 -2.16 -0.51 9.12
C ILE A 52 -0.81 -0.55 8.37
N ASP A 53 0.25 -1.04 8.98
CA ASP A 53 1.57 -1.12 8.37
C ASP A 53 1.64 -2.07 7.19
N SER A 54 0.84 -3.14 7.22
CA SER A 54 0.75 -4.12 6.12
C SER A 54 -0.22 -3.73 5.00
N SER A 55 -0.93 -2.62 5.13
CA SER A 55 -2.04 -2.26 4.23
C SER A 55 -1.54 -1.53 2.98
N ALA A 56 -1.97 -2.02 1.82
CA ALA A 56 -1.71 -1.40 0.53
C ALA A 56 -2.60 -0.18 0.28
N ALA A 57 -3.82 -0.15 0.82
CA ALA A 57 -4.70 1.01 0.71
C ALA A 57 -5.68 1.06 1.89
N PHE A 58 -6.29 2.22 2.11
CA PHE A 58 -7.33 2.40 3.11
C PHE A 58 -8.68 2.73 2.47
N ILE A 59 -9.77 2.24 3.05
CA ILE A 59 -11.13 2.67 2.75
C ILE A 59 -11.73 3.24 4.04
N LEU A 60 -12.21 4.48 3.99
CA LEU A 60 -12.79 5.19 5.13
C LEU A 60 -14.25 5.53 4.86
N GLN A 61 -15.13 5.16 5.80
CA GLN A 61 -16.58 5.43 5.70
C GLN A 61 -17.20 6.06 6.94
N SER A 62 -16.52 6.04 8.09
CA SER A 62 -17.02 6.58 9.35
C SER A 62 -16.03 7.56 9.99
N ARG A 63 -16.57 8.54 10.71
CA ARG A 63 -15.82 9.53 11.49
C ARG A 63 -15.13 8.93 12.70
N ASP A 64 -15.74 7.92 13.33
CA ASP A 64 -15.35 7.48 14.68
C ASP A 64 -13.88 7.05 14.78
N LEU A 65 -13.31 6.42 13.74
CA LEU A 65 -11.90 6.04 13.72
C LEU A 65 -10.96 7.23 13.58
N ILE A 66 -11.36 8.24 12.82
CA ILE A 66 -10.55 9.42 12.54
C ILE A 66 -10.57 10.40 13.71
N ASP A 67 -11.59 10.33 14.57
CA ASP A 67 -11.59 11.10 15.81
C ASP A 67 -10.57 10.54 16.83
N VAL A 68 -10.14 9.28 16.68
CA VAL A 68 -9.01 8.73 17.46
C VAL A 68 -7.70 9.32 16.96
N LYS A 69 -7.14 10.28 17.71
CA LYS A 69 -5.91 11.05 17.34
C LYS A 69 -4.76 10.17 16.83
N VAL A 70 -4.50 9.03 17.48
CA VAL A 70 -3.43 8.10 17.09
C VAL A 70 -3.69 7.51 15.71
N ILE A 71 -4.90 6.98 15.46
CA ILE A 71 -5.29 6.43 14.16
C ILE A 71 -5.25 7.51 13.08
N ARG A 72 -5.78 8.71 13.36
CA ARG A 72 -5.72 9.85 12.43
C ARG A 72 -4.29 10.19 12.03
N LYS A 73 -3.36 10.20 12.99
CA LYS A 73 -1.94 10.44 12.74
C LYS A 73 -1.36 9.34 11.85
N ILE A 74 -1.57 8.07 12.19
CA ILE A 74 -1.04 6.93 11.43
C ILE A 74 -1.54 6.99 9.98
N ILE A 75 -2.84 7.21 9.75
CA ILE A 75 -3.41 7.31 8.39
C ILE A 75 -2.79 8.48 7.62
N LYS A 76 -2.65 9.65 8.25
CA LYS A 76 -1.97 10.81 7.63
C LYS A 76 -0.54 10.47 7.24
N ASP A 77 0.22 9.81 8.11
CA ASP A 77 1.61 9.43 7.84
C ASP A 77 1.70 8.40 6.71
N LYS A 78 0.75 7.46 6.64
CA LYS A 78 0.65 6.51 5.53
C LYS A 78 0.31 7.17 4.21
N ILE A 79 -0.63 8.11 4.19
CA ILE A 79 -0.95 8.88 2.99
C ILE A 79 0.27 9.64 2.51
N LYS A 80 0.98 10.33 3.41
CA LYS A 80 2.26 11.00 3.08
C LYS A 80 3.30 10.05 2.50
N SER A 81 3.34 8.79 2.94
CA SER A 81 4.25 7.76 2.43
C SER A 81 3.83 7.13 1.09
N GLY A 82 2.77 7.64 0.46
CA GLY A 82 2.27 7.21 -0.85
C GLY A 82 1.12 6.20 -0.81
N ILE A 83 0.59 5.85 0.36
CA ILE A 83 -0.52 4.90 0.46
C ILE A 83 -1.85 5.63 0.16
N PRO A 84 -2.63 5.20 -0.83
CA PRO A 84 -3.87 5.85 -1.18
C PRO A 84 -4.97 5.61 -0.14
N LEU A 85 -5.82 6.62 0.04
CA LEU A 85 -7.03 6.57 0.83
C LEU A 85 -8.25 6.73 -0.08
N LEU A 86 -9.18 5.79 0.00
CA LEU A 86 -10.53 5.91 -0.51
C LEU A 86 -11.46 6.39 0.61
N VAL A 87 -12.30 7.37 0.32
CA VAL A 87 -13.32 7.86 1.25
C VAL A 87 -14.69 7.77 0.60
N PHE A 88 -15.59 7.00 1.21
CA PHE A 88 -16.99 6.91 0.78
C PHE A 88 -17.87 7.59 1.84
N CYS A 89 -18.32 8.82 1.57
CA CYS A 89 -19.12 9.58 2.53
C CYS A 89 -20.06 10.58 1.84
N SER A 90 -21.33 10.56 2.24
CA SER A 90 -22.37 11.47 1.71
C SER A 90 -22.75 12.58 2.70
N ASN A 91 -21.93 12.85 3.72
CA ASN A 91 -22.22 13.91 4.67
C ASN A 91 -20.93 14.62 5.17
N PRO A 92 -21.06 15.81 5.77
CA PRO A 92 -19.90 16.59 6.23
C PRO A 92 -19.12 16.02 7.43
N SER A 93 -19.46 14.84 7.97
CA SER A 93 -18.85 14.33 9.22
C SER A 93 -17.34 14.14 9.16
N LEU A 94 -16.77 13.96 7.96
CA LEU A 94 -15.33 13.78 7.74
C LEU A 94 -14.61 15.07 7.32
N ASN A 95 -15.29 16.22 7.23
CA ASN A 95 -14.70 17.43 6.68
C ASN A 95 -13.48 17.93 7.48
N ASP A 96 -13.48 17.82 8.81
CA ASP A 96 -12.34 18.19 9.64
C ASP A 96 -11.04 17.46 9.26
N PHE A 97 -11.16 16.26 8.68
CA PHE A 97 -10.05 15.47 8.15
C PHE A 97 -9.81 15.73 6.66
N LEU A 98 -10.87 15.82 5.85
CA LEU A 98 -10.76 16.02 4.40
C LEU A 98 -10.18 17.39 4.03
N LEU A 99 -10.38 18.41 4.86
CA LEU A 99 -9.82 19.75 4.65
C LEU A 99 -8.29 19.75 4.69
N ASP A 100 -7.66 18.78 5.36
CA ASP A 100 -6.20 18.59 5.31
C ASP A 100 -5.70 18.23 3.89
N TYR A 101 -6.62 17.79 3.02
CA TYR A 101 -6.38 17.38 1.64
C TYR A 101 -7.17 18.23 0.65
N ASP A 102 -7.55 19.45 1.04
CA ASP A 102 -8.22 20.39 0.16
C ASP A 102 -9.51 19.83 -0.48
N LEU A 103 -10.26 19.06 0.32
CA LEU A 103 -11.52 18.39 -0.03
C LEU A 103 -12.55 18.60 1.09
N ALA A 104 -13.85 18.69 0.75
CA ALA A 104 -14.94 18.67 1.73
C ALA A 104 -16.26 18.26 1.09
N VAL A 105 -17.09 17.49 1.80
CA VAL A 105 -18.48 17.23 1.40
C VAL A 105 -19.33 18.43 1.81
N THR A 106 -20.11 19.00 0.88
CA THR A 106 -20.97 20.15 1.19
C THR A 106 -22.35 19.72 1.69
N LYS A 107 -23.21 20.69 2.00
CA LYS A 107 -24.63 20.47 2.33
C LYS A 107 -25.54 20.36 1.09
N TYR A 108 -24.99 20.50 -0.11
CA TYR A 108 -25.75 20.49 -1.35
C TYR A 108 -25.74 19.11 -1.99
N TYR A 109 -26.79 18.82 -2.75
CA TYR A 109 -27.00 17.55 -3.42
C TYR A 109 -27.08 17.75 -4.92
N LEU A 110 -26.61 16.76 -5.68
CA LEU A 110 -26.89 16.71 -7.11
C LEU A 110 -28.25 16.04 -7.34
N TYR A 111 -29.00 16.61 -8.25
CA TYR A 111 -30.40 16.30 -8.53
C TYR A 111 -30.59 16.21 -10.04
N GLN A 112 -31.31 15.20 -10.54
CA GLN A 112 -31.59 15.07 -11.97
C GLN A 112 -33.11 14.92 -12.18
N PRO A 113 -33.85 16.04 -12.42
CA PRO A 113 -35.31 16.04 -12.41
C PRO A 113 -35.95 15.02 -13.37
N SER A 114 -35.32 14.83 -14.53
CA SER A 114 -35.74 13.85 -15.53
C SER A 114 -34.71 12.73 -15.64
N SER A 115 -34.34 12.15 -14.50
CA SER A 115 -33.43 11.01 -14.49
C SER A 115 -33.98 9.88 -15.37
N PRO A 116 -33.18 9.34 -16.30
CA PRO A 116 -33.59 8.21 -17.13
C PRO A 116 -33.80 6.93 -16.33
N LEU A 117 -33.44 6.95 -15.04
CA LEU A 117 -33.58 5.84 -14.10
C LEU A 117 -34.90 5.92 -13.30
N GLY A 118 -35.77 6.89 -13.60
CA GLY A 118 -37.09 7.02 -12.98
C GLY A 118 -37.09 7.54 -11.53
N TYR A 119 -35.93 7.96 -11.01
CA TYR A 119 -35.81 8.57 -9.69
C TYR A 119 -34.79 9.71 -9.73
N ASP A 120 -35.19 10.88 -9.27
CA ASP A 120 -34.44 12.13 -9.44
C ASP A 120 -33.15 12.23 -8.62
N ARG A 121 -33.03 11.41 -7.56
CA ARG A 121 -31.79 11.22 -6.79
C ARG A 121 -30.90 10.09 -7.33
N LEU A 122 -31.29 9.42 -8.41
CA LEU A 122 -30.39 8.57 -9.19
C LEU A 122 -29.82 9.40 -10.33
N VAL A 123 -28.59 9.88 -10.15
CA VAL A 123 -27.92 10.71 -11.15
C VAL A 123 -27.13 9.82 -12.11
N GLN A 124 -27.41 9.94 -13.40
CA GLN A 124 -26.63 9.29 -14.44
C GLN A 124 -25.57 10.25 -15.00
N LEU A 125 -24.30 9.86 -14.86
CA LEU A 125 -23.16 10.58 -15.42
C LEU A 125 -22.64 9.86 -16.66
N LEU A 126 -22.32 10.63 -17.69
CA LEU A 126 -21.80 10.10 -18.95
C LEU A 126 -20.28 10.33 -19.03
N PRO A 127 -19.45 9.29 -19.21
CA PRO A 127 -18.00 9.41 -19.31
C PRO A 127 -17.50 10.45 -20.33
N LYS A 128 -18.17 10.56 -21.48
CA LYS A 128 -17.85 11.55 -22.53
C LYS A 128 -18.04 13.02 -22.08
N GLU A 129 -18.74 13.24 -20.97
CA GLU A 129 -19.02 14.56 -20.40
C GLU A 129 -18.16 14.84 -19.16
N GLN A 130 -17.13 14.03 -18.89
CA GLN A 130 -16.24 14.14 -17.74
C GLN A 130 -14.86 14.70 -18.15
N PRO A 131 -14.72 16.04 -18.29
CA PRO A 131 -13.53 16.66 -18.89
C PRO A 131 -12.25 16.52 -18.05
N PHE A 132 -12.38 16.22 -16.76
CA PHE A 132 -11.26 16.15 -15.82
C PHE A 132 -10.94 14.73 -15.35
N CYS A 133 -11.67 13.75 -15.87
CA CYS A 133 -11.56 12.39 -15.38
C CYS A 133 -10.44 11.64 -16.09
N ASP A 134 -9.83 10.72 -15.34
CA ASP A 134 -8.77 9.89 -15.86
C ASP A 134 -9.31 8.83 -16.83
N VAL A 135 -8.70 8.77 -18.02
CA VAL A 135 -9.11 7.86 -19.10
C VAL A 135 -9.09 6.39 -18.67
N GLU A 136 -8.14 5.98 -17.81
CA GLU A 136 -8.10 4.61 -17.32
C GLU A 136 -9.25 4.33 -16.35
N LEU A 137 -9.65 5.30 -15.54
CA LEU A 137 -10.77 5.15 -14.61
C LEU A 137 -12.09 4.93 -15.35
N LEU A 138 -12.27 5.61 -16.49
CA LEU A 138 -13.50 5.56 -17.30
C LEU A 138 -13.48 4.51 -18.41
N LYS A 139 -12.39 3.75 -18.56
CA LYS A 139 -12.22 2.80 -19.65
C LYS A 139 -13.34 1.74 -19.65
N GLY A 140 -14.04 1.62 -20.78
CA GLY A 140 -15.11 0.63 -20.98
C GLY A 140 -16.42 0.94 -20.26
N ILE A 141 -16.60 2.17 -19.77
CA ILE A 141 -17.82 2.61 -19.09
C ILE A 141 -18.69 3.40 -20.07
N ASN A 142 -19.99 3.07 -20.12
CA ASN A 142 -20.97 3.80 -20.93
C ASN A 142 -21.73 4.86 -20.12
N SER A 143 -22.02 4.55 -18.86
CA SER A 143 -22.65 5.44 -17.90
C SER A 143 -22.26 5.06 -16.48
N ILE A 144 -22.29 6.02 -15.57
CA ILE A 144 -22.09 5.84 -14.13
C ILE A 144 -23.37 6.25 -13.44
N VAL A 145 -23.84 5.46 -12.48
CA VAL A 145 -25.06 5.76 -11.71
C VAL A 145 -24.66 6.13 -10.29
N VAL A 146 -25.08 7.29 -9.81
CA VAL A 146 -24.78 7.72 -8.44
C VAL A 146 -26.07 7.93 -7.67
N GLN A 147 -26.21 7.22 -6.56
CA GLN A 147 -27.35 7.40 -5.67
C GLN A 147 -27.11 8.55 -4.68
N GLN A 148 -28.09 9.44 -4.57
CA GLN A 148 -28.11 10.56 -3.61
C GLN A 148 -26.75 11.28 -3.50
N PRO A 149 -26.15 11.68 -4.64
CA PRO A 149 -24.84 12.33 -4.64
C PRO A 149 -24.87 13.63 -3.85
N SER A 150 -23.96 13.74 -2.89
CA SER A 150 -23.66 15.04 -2.27
C SER A 150 -22.58 15.73 -3.09
N SER A 151 -22.60 17.05 -3.16
CA SER A 151 -21.55 17.77 -3.86
C SER A 151 -20.30 17.92 -3.00
N ILE A 152 -19.15 17.93 -3.67
CA ILE A 152 -17.84 18.06 -3.07
C ILE A 152 -17.28 19.45 -3.42
N TRP A 153 -16.85 20.16 -2.39
CA TRP A 153 -15.91 21.27 -2.53
C TRP A 153 -14.49 20.72 -2.62
N TYR A 154 -13.71 21.28 -3.53
CA TYR A 154 -12.29 20.99 -3.70
C TYR A 154 -11.55 22.31 -3.97
N GLY A 155 -10.34 22.46 -3.44
CA GLY A 155 -9.55 23.67 -3.66
C GLY A 155 -8.57 23.55 -4.83
N ARG A 156 -7.38 24.14 -4.67
CA ARG A 156 -6.35 24.24 -5.72
C ARG A 156 -5.47 23.01 -5.86
N GLU A 157 -5.31 22.22 -4.80
CA GLU A 157 -4.48 21.00 -4.81
C GLU A 157 -5.29 19.73 -5.11
N SER A 158 -6.58 19.91 -5.33
CA SER A 158 -7.54 18.85 -5.64
C SER A 158 -8.18 19.07 -7.00
N SER A 159 -8.63 17.99 -7.62
CA SER A 159 -9.31 18.01 -8.91
C SER A 159 -10.62 17.21 -8.87
N PRO A 160 -11.64 17.63 -9.64
CA PRO A 160 -12.85 16.86 -9.76
C PRO A 160 -12.60 15.61 -10.62
N LEU A 161 -13.23 14.50 -10.26
CA LEU A 161 -13.23 13.27 -11.04
C LEU A 161 -14.55 13.10 -11.80
N LEU A 162 -15.67 13.25 -11.10
CA LEU A 162 -17.01 13.04 -11.64
C LEU A 162 -17.88 14.26 -11.37
N VAL A 163 -18.22 14.99 -12.43
CA VAL A 163 -18.99 16.24 -12.43
C VAL A 163 -20.39 15.96 -12.97
N GLY A 164 -21.39 16.63 -12.40
CA GLY A 164 -22.75 16.60 -12.95
C GLY A 164 -22.78 17.13 -14.38
N ASN A 165 -23.54 16.49 -15.26
CA ASN A 165 -23.74 16.99 -16.63
C ASN A 165 -24.78 18.12 -16.69
N LYS A 166 -25.09 18.60 -17.89
CA LYS A 166 -26.04 19.71 -18.09
C LYS A 166 -27.47 19.42 -17.60
N SER A 167 -27.84 18.14 -17.46
CA SER A 167 -29.16 17.74 -16.95
C SER A 167 -29.21 17.68 -15.42
N VAL A 168 -28.05 17.76 -14.76
CA VAL A 168 -27.93 17.75 -13.31
C VAL A 168 -28.05 19.17 -12.77
N GLN A 169 -28.91 19.31 -11.78
CA GLN A 169 -29.12 20.51 -10.98
C GLN A 169 -28.60 20.30 -9.57
N VAL A 170 -28.55 21.40 -8.81
CA VAL A 170 -28.10 21.37 -7.42
C VAL A 170 -29.15 21.96 -6.52
N VAL A 171 -29.39 21.23 -5.44
CA VAL A 171 -30.33 21.61 -4.40
C VAL A 171 -29.65 21.66 -3.03
N ASP A 172 -30.20 22.45 -2.12
CA ASP A 172 -29.82 22.42 -0.72
C ASP A 172 -30.55 21.29 0.05
N ASN A 173 -30.49 21.32 1.38
CA ASN A 173 -31.16 20.35 2.24
C ASN A 173 -32.67 20.55 2.37
N MET A 174 -33.21 21.61 1.76
CA MET A 174 -34.64 21.92 1.67
C MET A 174 -35.17 21.66 0.25
N ASP A 175 -34.35 21.04 -0.61
CA ASP A 175 -34.64 20.77 -2.02
C ASP A 175 -34.87 22.02 -2.88
N LEU A 176 -34.37 23.16 -2.42
CA LEU A 176 -34.41 24.41 -3.16
C LEU A 176 -33.24 24.47 -4.14
N LEU A 177 -33.52 24.89 -5.38
CA LEU A 177 -32.50 25.10 -6.40
C LEU A 177 -31.50 26.16 -5.94
N VAL A 178 -30.21 25.88 -6.14
CA VAL A 178 -29.12 26.77 -5.74
C VAL A 178 -28.34 27.15 -7.00
N GLU A 179 -28.14 28.46 -7.25
CA GLU A 179 -27.23 28.89 -8.32
C GLU A 179 -25.80 28.40 -8.04
N TRP A 180 -25.14 27.87 -9.07
CA TRP A 180 -23.85 27.21 -8.87
C TRP A 180 -22.77 27.65 -9.86
N GLY A 181 -21.52 27.60 -9.37
CA GLY A 181 -20.31 27.85 -10.17
C GLY A 181 -19.61 26.54 -10.56
N ALA A 182 -18.90 26.57 -11.69
CA ALA A 182 -18.23 25.40 -12.28
C ALA A 182 -17.20 24.69 -11.35
N ARG A 183 -16.62 25.40 -10.37
CA ARG A 183 -15.66 24.84 -9.41
C ARG A 183 -16.29 24.09 -8.22
N LYS A 184 -17.62 23.97 -8.14
CA LYS A 184 -18.27 23.57 -6.88
C LYS A 184 -18.95 22.20 -6.87
N LEU A 185 -19.00 21.44 -7.96
CA LEU A 185 -20.00 20.36 -8.05
C LEU A 185 -19.52 19.11 -8.78
N CYS A 186 -18.61 18.40 -8.12
CA CYS A 186 -18.38 16.99 -8.40
C CYS A 186 -18.96 16.14 -7.28
N CYS A 187 -19.35 14.91 -7.58
CA CYS A 187 -19.68 13.89 -6.57
C CYS A 187 -18.53 12.88 -6.40
N ALA A 188 -17.45 13.02 -7.17
CA ALA A 188 -16.17 12.41 -6.86
C ALA A 188 -15.02 13.38 -7.14
N ALA A 189 -14.02 13.41 -6.26
CA ALA A 189 -12.85 14.28 -6.35
C ALA A 189 -11.59 13.56 -5.89
N LYS A 190 -10.43 14.10 -6.26
CA LYS A 190 -9.12 13.57 -5.89
C LYS A 190 -8.21 14.68 -5.41
N TRP A 191 -7.55 14.45 -4.29
CA TRP A 191 -6.33 15.15 -3.92
C TRP A 191 -5.11 14.31 -4.29
N GLN A 192 -4.05 14.95 -4.79
CA GLN A 192 -2.80 14.28 -5.19
C GLN A 192 -1.60 15.01 -4.57
N GLY A 193 -0.85 14.32 -3.71
CA GLY A 193 0.42 14.80 -3.17
C GLY A 193 1.65 14.28 -3.93
N ASN A 194 2.83 14.42 -3.32
CA ASN A 194 4.14 14.38 -3.97
C ASN A 194 4.70 12.97 -4.33
N GLU A 195 4.09 11.87 -3.88
CA GLU A 195 4.67 10.52 -4.04
C GLU A 195 3.59 9.44 -4.28
N ASN A 196 2.75 9.62 -5.29
CA ASN A 196 1.56 8.78 -5.54
C ASN A 196 0.50 8.82 -4.41
N SER A 197 0.76 9.56 -3.33
CA SER A 197 -0.18 9.84 -2.25
C SER A 197 -1.45 10.45 -2.82
N ALA A 198 -2.58 9.79 -2.62
CA ALA A 198 -3.85 10.26 -3.14
C ALA A 198 -4.98 10.02 -2.14
N VAL A 199 -5.86 11.01 -2.03
CA VAL A 199 -7.15 10.86 -1.33
C VAL A 199 -8.24 10.95 -2.37
N TRP A 200 -9.01 9.89 -2.52
CA TRP A 200 -10.13 9.81 -3.46
C TRP A 200 -11.43 9.88 -2.66
N LEU A 201 -12.21 10.92 -2.88
CA LEU A 201 -13.48 11.13 -2.20
C LEU A 201 -14.64 10.83 -3.16
N PHE A 202 -15.54 9.94 -2.76
CA PHE A 202 -16.79 9.65 -3.45
C PHE A 202 -17.96 9.98 -2.52
N ALA A 203 -18.79 10.93 -2.94
CA ALA A 203 -19.91 11.45 -2.19
C ALA A 203 -21.24 11.02 -2.80
N GLY A 204 -21.75 9.88 -2.33
CA GLY A 204 -22.95 9.22 -2.84
C GLY A 204 -22.84 7.70 -2.79
N GLY A 205 -23.91 7.01 -3.17
CA GLY A 205 -23.93 5.57 -3.34
C GLY A 205 -23.38 5.17 -4.71
N PHE A 206 -22.10 4.80 -4.75
CA PHE A 206 -21.43 4.28 -5.96
C PHE A 206 -21.29 2.76 -5.95
N PHE A 207 -20.86 2.21 -4.81
CA PHE A 207 -20.31 0.86 -4.73
C PHE A 207 -21.02 -0.04 -3.72
N HIS A 208 -22.15 0.42 -3.14
CA HIS A 208 -22.97 -0.46 -2.32
C HIS A 208 -23.64 -1.52 -3.19
N ASP A 209 -24.03 -2.62 -2.57
CA ASP A 209 -24.80 -3.67 -3.22
C ASP A 209 -26.19 -3.15 -3.62
N PRO A 210 -26.77 -3.69 -4.69
CA PRO A 210 -28.08 -3.29 -5.15
C PRO A 210 -29.14 -3.53 -4.07
N TYR A 211 -30.11 -2.63 -3.96
CA TYR A 211 -31.23 -2.82 -3.03
C TYR A 211 -32.49 -2.12 -3.53
N THR A 212 -33.63 -2.45 -2.94
CA THR A 212 -34.91 -1.80 -3.22
C THR A 212 -35.31 -0.95 -2.03
N GLY A 213 -35.61 0.32 -2.27
CA GLY A 213 -36.06 1.26 -1.26
C GLY A 213 -37.47 0.95 -0.73
N PRO A 214 -37.89 1.63 0.34
CA PRO A 214 -39.19 1.41 0.98
C PRO A 214 -40.39 1.70 0.07
N PHE A 215 -40.21 2.48 -1.00
CA PHE A 215 -41.27 2.77 -1.98
C PHE A 215 -41.08 2.03 -3.31
N GLY A 216 -40.30 0.95 -3.33
CA GLY A 216 -40.14 0.07 -4.49
C GLY A 216 -39.10 0.52 -5.53
N GLN A 217 -38.43 1.65 -5.33
CA GLN A 217 -37.37 2.11 -6.24
C GLN A 217 -36.16 1.19 -6.13
N HIS A 218 -35.64 0.77 -7.27
CA HIS A 218 -34.42 -0.03 -7.33
C HIS A 218 -33.20 0.87 -7.38
N PHE A 219 -32.25 0.64 -6.48
CA PHE A 219 -30.95 1.30 -6.42
C PHE A 219 -29.88 0.31 -6.87
N PRO A 220 -29.34 0.44 -8.10
CA PRO A 220 -28.50 -0.60 -8.68
C PRO A 220 -27.08 -0.65 -8.08
N GLY A 221 -26.66 0.42 -7.40
CA GLY A 221 -25.35 0.49 -6.73
C GLY A 221 -24.20 0.01 -7.62
N ILE A 222 -23.47 -0.99 -7.15
CA ILE A 222 -22.32 -1.54 -7.86
C ILE A 222 -22.68 -2.29 -9.15
N GLU A 223 -23.89 -2.80 -9.34
CA GLU A 223 -24.24 -3.49 -10.59
C GLU A 223 -24.05 -2.59 -11.81
N SER A 224 -24.45 -1.32 -11.68
CA SER A 224 -24.25 -0.31 -12.72
C SER A 224 -22.82 0.24 -12.76
N ASN A 225 -22.03 0.06 -11.70
CA ASN A 225 -20.71 0.68 -11.54
C ASN A 225 -19.56 -0.31 -11.41
N ARG A 226 -19.77 -1.60 -11.72
CA ARG A 226 -18.76 -2.65 -11.50
C ARG A 226 -17.47 -2.40 -12.27
N THR A 227 -17.57 -1.95 -13.53
CA THR A 227 -16.38 -1.59 -14.33
C THR A 227 -15.62 -0.41 -13.71
N LEU A 228 -16.34 0.60 -13.17
CA LEU A 228 -15.72 1.71 -12.43
C LEU A 228 -14.97 1.21 -11.20
N ALA A 229 -15.58 0.32 -10.42
CA ALA A 229 -14.96 -0.28 -9.24
C ALA A 229 -13.68 -1.04 -9.62
N LYS A 230 -13.72 -1.87 -10.67
CA LYS A 230 -12.53 -2.60 -11.16
C LYS A 230 -11.41 -1.67 -11.61
N ASN A 231 -11.74 -0.62 -12.35
CA ASN A 231 -10.76 0.37 -12.81
C ASN A 231 -10.16 1.12 -11.61
N LEU A 232 -10.97 1.48 -10.62
CA LEU A 232 -10.52 2.11 -9.38
C LEU A 232 -9.56 1.22 -8.60
N VAL A 233 -9.91 -0.05 -8.38
CA VAL A 233 -9.06 -1.03 -7.69
C VAL A 233 -7.74 -1.23 -8.42
N SER A 234 -7.80 -1.43 -9.74
CA SER A 234 -6.59 -1.57 -10.57
C SER A 234 -5.67 -0.35 -10.43
N LYS A 235 -6.27 0.84 -10.41
CA LYS A 235 -5.52 2.09 -10.29
C LYS A 235 -4.87 2.26 -8.92
N ILE A 236 -5.59 1.95 -7.86
CA ILE A 236 -5.06 1.95 -6.49
C ILE A 236 -3.86 1.02 -6.42
N LEU A 237 -3.98 -0.20 -6.93
CA LEU A 237 -2.88 -1.16 -6.98
C LEU A 237 -1.67 -0.67 -7.76
N ARG A 238 -1.88 0.04 -8.85
CA ARG A 238 -0.78 0.65 -9.61
C ARG A 238 -0.11 1.78 -8.83
N SER A 239 -0.87 2.57 -8.08
CA SER A 239 -0.30 3.63 -7.23
C SER A 239 0.43 3.10 -6.00
N THR A 240 0.02 1.94 -5.47
CA THR A 240 0.62 1.31 -4.28
C THR A 240 1.86 0.51 -4.60
N ARG A 241 1.96 -0.01 -5.83
CA ARG A 241 3.22 -0.50 -6.38
C ARG A 241 4.16 0.70 -6.49
N LYS A 242 4.90 0.97 -5.41
CA LYS A 242 6.04 1.88 -5.43
C LYS A 242 6.83 1.55 -6.68
N THR A 243 6.94 2.50 -7.60
CA THR A 243 7.90 2.40 -8.70
C THR A 243 9.26 2.50 -8.05
N PHE A 244 9.78 1.35 -7.61
CA PHE A 244 11.08 1.29 -6.99
C PHE A 244 12.11 1.76 -8.00
N THR A 245 12.85 2.79 -7.61
CA THR A 245 13.90 3.33 -8.45
C THR A 245 15.15 2.49 -8.26
N LEU A 246 16.03 2.51 -9.27
CA LEU A 246 17.32 1.83 -9.19
C LEU A 246 18.11 2.23 -7.91
N PRO A 247 18.21 3.53 -7.53
CA PRO A 247 18.85 3.93 -6.28
C PRO A 247 18.25 3.29 -5.02
N MET A 248 16.92 3.14 -4.96
CA MET A 248 16.26 2.47 -3.82
C MET A 248 16.67 1.01 -3.71
N PHE A 249 16.70 0.27 -4.84
CA PHE A 249 17.14 -1.12 -4.82
C PHE A 249 18.61 -1.26 -4.44
N THR A 250 19.47 -0.37 -4.94
CA THR A 250 20.89 -0.36 -4.57
C THR A 250 21.06 -0.18 -3.06
N SER A 251 20.40 0.82 -2.47
CA SER A 251 20.46 1.06 -1.03
C SER A 251 19.91 -0.12 -0.21
N LEU A 252 18.82 -0.74 -0.66
CA LEU A 252 18.22 -1.90 0.01
C LEU A 252 19.15 -3.12 -0.05
N ILE A 253 19.77 -3.37 -1.19
CA ILE A 253 20.76 -4.45 -1.34
C ILE A 253 21.94 -4.22 -0.41
N GLU A 254 22.52 -3.03 -0.38
CA GLU A 254 23.64 -2.68 0.50
C GLU A 254 23.29 -2.96 1.98
N LYS A 255 22.09 -2.55 2.42
CA LYS A 255 21.59 -2.84 3.78
C LYS A 255 21.52 -4.33 4.07
N ILE A 256 21.04 -5.14 3.12
CA ILE A 256 20.96 -6.59 3.26
C ILE A 256 22.37 -7.21 3.32
N GLU A 257 23.30 -6.75 2.46
CA GLU A 257 24.67 -7.26 2.43
C GLU A 257 25.41 -7.01 3.75
N VAL A 258 25.29 -5.78 4.29
CA VAL A 258 25.89 -5.40 5.57
C VAL A 258 25.30 -6.21 6.72
N LYS A 259 23.97 -6.30 6.83
CA LYS A 259 23.33 -7.08 7.90
C LYS A 259 23.68 -8.57 7.82
N LEU A 260 23.74 -9.13 6.62
CA LEU A 260 24.17 -10.52 6.42
C LEU A 260 25.64 -10.71 6.83
N HIS A 261 26.53 -9.79 6.45
CA HIS A 261 27.93 -9.81 6.88
C HIS A 261 28.03 -9.81 8.41
N ASP A 262 27.40 -8.83 9.06
CA ASP A 262 27.45 -8.65 10.50
C ASP A 262 26.91 -9.86 11.26
N LEU A 263 25.79 -10.42 10.80
CA LEU A 263 25.22 -11.64 11.36
C LEU A 263 26.19 -12.83 11.26
N VAL A 264 26.80 -13.04 10.09
CA VAL A 264 27.75 -14.15 9.89
C VAL A 264 29.01 -13.94 10.75
N MET A 265 29.56 -12.73 10.77
CA MET A 265 30.72 -12.40 11.58
C MET A 265 30.46 -12.57 13.07
N HIS A 266 29.31 -12.08 13.55
CA HIS A 266 28.90 -12.22 14.94
C HIS A 266 28.84 -13.69 15.36
N LEU A 267 28.11 -14.53 14.62
CA LEU A 267 27.95 -15.95 14.96
C LEU A 267 29.26 -16.73 14.91
N LEU A 268 30.14 -16.45 13.95
CA LEU A 268 31.47 -17.06 13.90
C LEU A 268 32.37 -16.60 15.05
N LYS A 269 32.41 -15.30 15.35
CA LYS A 269 33.19 -14.73 16.45
C LYS A 269 32.72 -15.26 17.80
N THR A 270 31.40 -15.39 18.01
CA THR A 270 30.81 -15.97 19.21
C THR A 270 31.21 -17.43 19.39
N LYS A 271 31.23 -18.24 18.31
CA LYS A 271 31.60 -19.66 18.42
C LYS A 271 33.10 -19.91 18.55
N TYR A 272 33.92 -19.20 17.78
CA TYR A 272 35.34 -19.52 17.58
C TYR A 272 36.30 -18.50 18.19
N GLY A 273 35.79 -17.41 18.78
CA GLY A 273 36.59 -16.37 19.41
C GLY A 273 37.55 -15.72 18.42
N LYS A 274 38.81 -15.50 18.83
CA LYS A 274 39.86 -14.88 18.00
C LYS A 274 40.21 -15.69 16.75
N ASN A 275 39.99 -17.00 16.77
CA ASN A 275 40.34 -17.91 15.68
C ASN A 275 39.19 -18.12 14.67
N TRP A 276 38.15 -17.29 14.73
CA TRP A 276 36.97 -17.41 13.86
C TRP A 276 37.30 -17.40 12.37
N TRP A 277 38.29 -16.62 11.94
CA TRP A 277 38.69 -16.60 10.53
C TRP A 277 39.27 -17.94 10.11
N ILE A 278 40.19 -18.50 10.89
CA ILE A 278 40.89 -19.75 10.57
C ILE A 278 39.96 -20.96 10.66
N ASN A 279 39.14 -21.01 11.72
CA ASN A 279 38.31 -22.17 12.06
C ASN A 279 36.92 -22.11 11.40
N GLY A 280 36.36 -20.92 11.25
CA GLY A 280 35.03 -20.72 10.67
C GLY A 280 35.02 -20.55 9.16
N VAL A 281 36.11 -20.02 8.56
CA VAL A 281 36.18 -19.77 7.12
C VAL A 281 37.05 -20.80 6.42
N HIS A 282 36.48 -21.46 5.42
CA HIS A 282 37.16 -22.50 4.65
C HIS A 282 38.45 -21.99 4.00
N ALA A 283 39.51 -22.80 4.00
CA ALA A 283 40.83 -22.42 3.48
C ALA A 283 40.78 -21.88 2.04
N ARG A 284 39.93 -22.45 1.17
CA ARG A 284 39.71 -21.95 -0.19
C ARG A 284 39.17 -20.52 -0.25
N ILE A 285 38.21 -20.18 0.60
CA ILE A 285 37.63 -18.83 0.68
C ILE A 285 38.66 -17.86 1.25
N ARG A 286 39.38 -18.27 2.31
CA ARG A 286 40.46 -17.47 2.89
C ARG A 286 41.55 -17.14 1.87
N LYS A 287 41.98 -18.12 1.09
CA LYS A 287 42.98 -17.92 0.02
C LYS A 287 42.48 -16.92 -1.02
N LYS A 288 41.24 -17.08 -1.51
CA LYS A 288 40.61 -16.12 -2.43
C LYS A 288 40.59 -14.69 -1.87
N CYS A 289 40.23 -14.50 -0.60
CA CYS A 289 40.24 -13.18 0.04
C CYS A 289 41.67 -12.64 0.24
N GLU A 290 42.64 -13.50 0.58
CA GLU A 290 44.05 -13.13 0.70
C GLU A 290 44.64 -12.65 -0.62
N ASP A 291 44.32 -13.34 -1.71
CA ASP A 291 44.81 -13.00 -3.05
C ASP A 291 44.27 -11.60 -3.44
N ARG A 292 42.97 -11.34 -3.26
CA ARG A 292 42.36 -10.00 -3.48
C ARG A 292 42.92 -8.91 -2.55
N TYR A 293 43.13 -9.24 -1.27
CA TYR A 293 43.72 -8.33 -0.30
C TYR A 293 45.11 -7.87 -0.74
N LYS A 294 45.92 -8.77 -1.30
CA LYS A 294 47.24 -8.44 -1.84
C LYS A 294 47.15 -7.65 -3.14
N GLU A 295 46.25 -8.02 -4.05
CA GLU A 295 46.00 -7.29 -5.31
C GLU A 295 45.60 -5.83 -5.05
N GLU A 296 44.75 -5.59 -4.05
CA GLU A 296 44.32 -4.25 -3.61
C GLU A 296 45.32 -3.58 -2.63
N LYS A 297 46.56 -4.05 -2.55
CA LYS A 297 47.63 -3.45 -1.72
C LYS A 297 47.27 -3.30 -0.24
N CYS A 298 46.58 -4.30 0.31
CA CYS A 298 46.29 -4.41 1.74
C CYS A 298 45.43 -3.27 2.31
N VAL A 299 44.58 -2.61 1.50
CA VAL A 299 43.83 -1.40 1.92
C VAL A 299 42.70 -1.70 2.90
N ARG A 300 42.02 -2.84 2.78
CA ARG A 300 40.85 -3.22 3.60
C ARG A 300 41.07 -4.52 4.37
N PRO A 301 40.37 -4.77 5.50
CA PRO A 301 40.40 -6.06 6.19
C PRO A 301 40.08 -7.24 5.26
N LYS A 302 40.63 -8.42 5.56
CA LYS A 302 40.52 -9.61 4.70
C LYS A 302 39.07 -10.08 4.54
N GLU A 303 38.26 -9.89 5.58
CA GLU A 303 36.84 -10.21 5.58
C GLU A 303 36.00 -9.32 4.65
N SER A 304 36.48 -8.12 4.31
CA SER A 304 35.79 -7.21 3.38
C SER A 304 35.79 -7.71 1.93
N TYR A 305 36.56 -8.76 1.62
CA TYR A 305 36.62 -9.36 0.28
C TYR A 305 35.70 -10.58 0.11
N LEU A 306 34.90 -10.91 1.13
CA LEU A 306 33.87 -11.94 1.06
C LEU A 306 32.72 -11.48 0.15
N ASP A 307 32.24 -12.37 -0.71
CA ASP A 307 31.03 -12.15 -1.48
C ASP A 307 29.82 -12.95 -0.95
N ILE A 308 28.64 -12.67 -1.51
CA ILE A 308 27.39 -13.33 -1.12
C ILE A 308 27.43 -14.86 -1.27
N VAL A 309 28.19 -15.37 -2.25
CA VAL A 309 28.35 -16.80 -2.45
C VAL A 309 29.25 -17.40 -1.37
N ASP A 310 30.28 -16.67 -0.95
CA ASP A 310 31.14 -17.08 0.17
C ASP A 310 30.36 -17.18 1.48
N TYR A 311 29.48 -16.23 1.81
CA TYR A 311 28.63 -16.33 3.01
C TYR A 311 27.78 -17.59 3.00
N LYS A 312 27.14 -17.92 1.87
CA LYS A 312 26.35 -19.15 1.73
C LYS A 312 27.18 -20.40 2.04
N GLU A 313 28.40 -20.49 1.50
CA GLU A 313 29.27 -21.66 1.72
C GLU A 313 29.82 -21.72 3.16
N ILE A 314 30.13 -20.57 3.76
CA ILE A 314 30.51 -20.47 5.18
C ILE A 314 29.35 -20.97 6.06
N ILE A 315 28.14 -20.47 5.87
CA ILE A 315 26.96 -20.89 6.63
C ILE A 315 26.70 -22.38 6.44
N LYS A 316 26.82 -22.86 5.20
CA LYS A 316 26.63 -24.28 4.87
C LYS A 316 27.64 -25.17 5.61
N LYS A 317 28.93 -24.82 5.64
CA LYS A 317 29.95 -25.63 6.34
C LYS A 317 29.75 -25.60 7.86
N ASN A 318 29.30 -24.47 8.40
CA ASN A 318 29.15 -24.25 9.83
C ASN A 318 27.69 -24.39 10.32
N TRP A 319 26.88 -25.21 9.63
CA TRP A 319 25.42 -25.22 9.80
C TRP A 319 24.93 -25.39 11.23
N GLN A 320 25.65 -26.14 12.07
CA GLN A 320 25.30 -26.33 13.49
C GLN A 320 25.23 -25.00 14.29
N ILE A 321 25.98 -23.98 13.86
CA ILE A 321 25.97 -22.64 14.48
C ILE A 321 24.80 -21.81 13.93
N PHE A 322 24.49 -21.99 12.65
CA PHE A 322 23.57 -21.13 11.91
C PHE A 322 22.14 -21.66 11.84
N SER A 323 21.91 -22.95 12.13
CA SER A 323 20.63 -23.60 11.86
C SER A 323 19.49 -22.97 12.64
N SER A 324 19.68 -22.66 13.93
CA SER A 324 18.63 -22.04 14.76
C SER A 324 18.15 -20.71 14.17
N VAL A 325 19.08 -19.85 13.73
CA VAL A 325 18.79 -18.54 13.16
C VAL A 325 18.18 -18.67 11.77
N PHE A 326 18.80 -19.43 10.86
CA PHE A 326 18.36 -19.50 9.47
C PHE A 326 17.07 -20.32 9.27
N GLU A 327 16.78 -21.28 10.15
CA GLU A 327 15.51 -22.00 10.11
C GLU A 327 14.36 -21.14 10.67
N SER A 328 14.62 -20.31 11.68
CA SER A 328 13.60 -19.40 12.24
C SER A 328 13.25 -18.24 11.29
N MET A 329 14.23 -17.70 10.54
CA MET A 329 14.04 -16.59 9.59
C MET A 329 12.81 -16.73 8.68
N PHE A 330 12.60 -17.92 8.13
CA PHE A 330 11.56 -18.18 7.13
C PHE A 330 10.65 -19.34 7.52
N ASN A 331 10.70 -19.79 8.78
CA ASN A 331 10.00 -20.98 9.28
C ASN A 331 10.24 -22.20 8.37
N THR A 332 11.48 -22.42 7.97
CA THR A 332 11.87 -23.52 7.08
C THR A 332 12.82 -24.47 7.76
N LYS A 333 12.51 -25.77 7.76
CA LYS A 333 13.45 -26.80 8.21
C LYS A 333 14.40 -27.23 7.08
N GLY A 334 15.66 -27.45 7.43
CA GLY A 334 16.67 -28.04 6.57
C GLY A 334 17.56 -27.03 5.84
N LYS A 335 18.86 -27.25 5.95
CA LYS A 335 19.97 -26.48 5.34
C LYS A 335 19.69 -25.98 3.92
N ALA A 336 19.29 -26.86 3.01
CA ALA A 336 19.11 -26.48 1.61
C ALA A 336 17.97 -25.47 1.44
N ARG A 337 16.87 -25.67 2.17
CA ARG A 337 15.68 -24.83 2.10
C ARG A 337 15.95 -23.45 2.69
N SER A 338 16.61 -23.39 3.84
CA SER A 338 16.93 -22.15 4.56
C SER A 338 17.98 -21.28 3.86
N LEU A 339 18.75 -21.82 2.91
CA LEU A 339 19.77 -21.08 2.15
C LEU A 339 19.33 -20.70 0.73
N ARG A 340 18.10 -21.02 0.31
CA ARG A 340 17.60 -20.67 -1.03
C ARG A 340 17.51 -19.16 -1.25
N TRP A 341 17.14 -18.41 -0.21
CA TRP A 341 16.98 -16.97 -0.31
C TRP A 341 18.30 -16.26 -0.67
N ILE A 342 19.45 -16.72 -0.16
CA ILE A 342 20.76 -16.12 -0.50
C ILE A 342 21.04 -16.24 -2.00
N VAL A 343 20.60 -17.33 -2.64
CA VAL A 343 20.73 -17.51 -4.10
C VAL A 343 19.83 -16.52 -4.83
N SER A 344 18.57 -16.40 -4.41
CA SER A 344 17.60 -15.46 -4.97
C SER A 344 18.08 -14.01 -4.85
N PHE A 345 18.54 -13.63 -3.65
CA PHE A 345 19.15 -12.33 -3.36
C PHE A 345 20.36 -12.05 -4.25
N ASN A 346 21.28 -13.01 -4.38
CA ASN A 346 22.47 -12.85 -5.22
C ASN A 346 22.12 -12.66 -6.71
N ASN A 347 21.08 -13.34 -7.20
CA ASN A 347 20.61 -13.17 -8.58
C ASN A 347 20.00 -11.79 -8.78
N THR A 348 19.12 -11.37 -7.87
CA THR A 348 18.48 -10.04 -7.90
C THR A 348 19.52 -8.93 -7.84
N ARG A 349 20.49 -9.03 -6.93
CA ARG A 349 21.60 -8.07 -6.84
C ARG A 349 22.37 -7.95 -8.14
N LYS A 350 22.69 -9.05 -8.82
CA LYS A 350 23.39 -9.01 -10.11
C LYS A 350 22.58 -8.26 -11.16
N VAL A 351 21.26 -8.37 -11.15
CA VAL A 351 20.40 -7.59 -12.07
C VAL A 351 20.50 -6.10 -11.75
N VAL A 352 20.32 -5.74 -10.47
CA VAL A 352 20.32 -4.33 -10.02
C VAL A 352 21.68 -3.66 -10.21
N ALA A 353 22.79 -4.34 -9.88
CA ALA A 353 24.14 -3.79 -10.00
C ALA A 353 24.60 -3.56 -11.46
N HIS A 354 23.88 -4.08 -12.45
CA HIS A 354 24.20 -3.93 -13.86
C HIS A 354 23.09 -3.14 -14.57
N SER A 355 23.29 -1.83 -14.78
CA SER A 355 22.27 -0.93 -15.36
C SER A 355 21.66 -1.43 -16.66
N ILE A 356 22.45 -2.07 -17.53
CA ILE A 356 21.97 -2.66 -18.79
C ILE A 356 21.03 -3.84 -18.52
N LYS A 357 21.38 -4.74 -17.58
CA LYS A 357 20.53 -5.87 -17.20
C LYS A 357 19.24 -5.40 -16.54
N TYR A 358 19.34 -4.45 -15.61
CA TYR A 358 18.18 -3.83 -14.97
C TYR A 358 17.24 -3.21 -16.01
N ARG A 359 17.78 -2.45 -16.98
CA ARG A 359 16.97 -1.85 -18.04
C ARG A 359 16.31 -2.90 -18.94
N SER A 360 17.00 -4.00 -19.26
CA SER A 360 16.44 -5.06 -20.10
C SER A 360 15.41 -5.93 -19.39
N LYS A 361 15.62 -6.19 -18.10
CA LYS A 361 14.79 -7.05 -17.27
C LYS A 361 14.96 -6.63 -15.80
N PRO A 362 14.15 -5.68 -15.30
CA PRO A 362 14.18 -5.33 -13.89
C PRO A 362 13.70 -6.52 -13.05
N PRO A 363 13.99 -6.54 -11.74
CA PRO A 363 13.48 -7.58 -10.85
C PRO A 363 11.94 -7.67 -10.93
N GLU A 364 11.42 -8.89 -10.97
CA GLU A 364 9.96 -9.13 -10.97
C GLU A 364 9.34 -8.67 -9.64
N PRO A 365 8.05 -8.31 -9.59
CA PRO A 365 7.41 -7.82 -8.36
C PRO A 365 7.65 -8.70 -7.12
N GLN A 366 7.67 -10.03 -7.29
CA GLN A 366 7.98 -10.96 -6.21
C GLN A 366 9.43 -10.85 -5.72
N GLU A 367 10.40 -10.69 -6.63
CA GLU A 367 11.81 -10.51 -6.28
C GLU A 367 12.02 -9.18 -5.52
N GLN A 368 11.27 -8.14 -5.91
CA GLN A 368 11.28 -6.85 -5.22
C GLN A 368 10.74 -7.00 -3.78
N GLN A 369 9.58 -7.64 -3.61
CA GLN A 369 8.98 -7.91 -2.29
C GLN A 369 9.91 -8.76 -1.42
N ASP A 370 10.58 -9.75 -2.02
CA ASP A 370 11.56 -10.60 -1.35
C ASP A 370 12.71 -9.79 -0.74
N LEU A 371 13.23 -8.76 -1.41
CA LEU A 371 14.29 -7.90 -0.85
C LEU A 371 13.83 -7.21 0.45
N PHE A 372 12.64 -6.60 0.45
CA PHE A 372 12.10 -5.95 1.65
C PHE A 372 11.91 -6.95 2.79
N ARG A 373 11.41 -8.15 2.45
CA ARG A 373 11.26 -9.23 3.42
C ARG A 373 12.61 -9.65 4.00
N TYR A 374 13.65 -9.80 3.17
CA TYR A 374 14.98 -10.18 3.65
C TYR A 374 15.56 -9.11 4.57
N ASP A 375 15.44 -7.83 4.21
CA ASP A 375 15.91 -6.72 5.03
C ASP A 375 15.21 -6.68 6.39
N ALA A 376 13.88 -6.80 6.41
CA ALA A 376 13.08 -6.78 7.64
C ALA A 376 13.42 -7.95 8.57
N VAL A 377 13.55 -9.17 8.03
CA VAL A 377 13.89 -10.36 8.82
C VAL A 377 15.32 -10.27 9.37
N LEU A 378 16.28 -9.84 8.56
CA LEU A 378 17.66 -9.64 9.01
C LEU A 378 17.75 -8.56 10.08
N LYS A 379 17.05 -7.43 9.90
CA LYS A 379 16.99 -6.35 10.89
C LYS A 379 16.49 -6.90 12.24
N LYS A 380 15.35 -7.60 12.23
CA LYS A 380 14.77 -8.20 13.44
C LYS A 380 15.77 -9.10 14.17
N ILE A 381 16.49 -9.96 13.44
CA ILE A 381 17.47 -10.89 14.03
C ILE A 381 18.69 -10.15 14.57
N CYS A 382 19.20 -9.16 13.82
CA CYS A 382 20.29 -8.32 14.30
C CYS A 382 19.90 -7.59 15.59
N ASP A 383 18.67 -7.07 15.67
CA ASP A 383 18.14 -6.41 16.85
C ASP A 383 18.02 -7.38 18.04
N GLU A 384 17.46 -8.58 17.84
CA GLU A 384 17.34 -9.64 18.87
C GLU A 384 18.71 -10.09 19.41
N LEU A 385 19.72 -10.18 18.54
CA LEU A 385 21.09 -10.57 18.89
C LEU A 385 21.96 -9.37 19.33
N LYS A 386 21.41 -8.16 19.35
CA LYS A 386 22.12 -6.91 19.66
C LYS A 386 23.37 -6.70 18.79
N ILE A 387 23.28 -7.09 17.52
CA ILE A 387 24.34 -6.95 16.52
C ILE A 387 24.26 -5.53 15.96
N GLY A 388 24.99 -4.60 16.60
CA GLY A 388 25.26 -3.25 16.09
C GLY A 388 24.05 -2.30 16.10
N GLY A 389 24.10 -1.27 16.96
CA GLY A 389 23.24 -0.09 16.84
C GLY A 389 23.70 0.75 15.65
N PHE A 390 22.87 0.82 14.61
CA PHE A 390 23.11 1.67 13.46
C PHE A 390 22.82 3.13 13.85
N PRO A 391 23.68 4.10 13.49
CA PRO A 391 23.17 5.43 13.21
C PRO A 391 22.26 5.29 11.98
N ASP A 392 21.00 5.71 12.10
CA ASP A 392 20.14 5.88 10.93
C ASP A 392 20.85 6.88 9.99
N ILE A 393 21.35 6.37 8.85
CA ILE A 393 21.93 7.20 7.78
C ILE A 393 20.80 7.76 6.93
#